data_AF-A0A162U7D3-F1
#
_entry.id   AF-A0A162U7D3-F1
#
_cell.length_a   1.000
_cell.length_b   1.000
_cell.length_c   1.000
_cell.angle_alpha   90.00
_cell.angle_beta   90.00
_cell.angle_gamma   90.00
#
_symmetry.space_group_name_H-M   'P 1'
#
loop_
_entity.id
_entity.type
_entity.pdbx_description
1 polymer ?
#
loop_
_entity_poly.entity_id
_entity_poly.type
_entity_poly.pdbx_seq_one_letter_code
_entity_poly.pdbx_strand_id
1 'polypeptide(L)'
;MSKGGGFLTPKSIANRIKAKGLTKLKFYCQVCEKACRDANGFKCHITSESHQRQMLLVAANPGRYIHSFSDQFKQDFLSVLSHSHGTKRMFANQVYQEYIADRNHLHMNATRWTSLSEFVKHLGREGICHVEETERGWYITWIDNSPKALERQANSFLLLKKKRSS
;
A
#
# COMPACT_ATOMS: atom_id res chain seq x y z
N MET A 1 42.83 -1.15 1.19
CA MET A 1 42.44 -2.15 2.21
C MET A 1 40.95 -2.01 2.49
N SER A 2 40.15 -2.96 2.00
CA SER A 2 38.69 -3.00 2.15
C SER A 2 38.30 -3.18 3.63
N LYS A 3 37.64 -2.18 4.23
CA LYS A 3 37.03 -2.33 5.56
C LYS A 3 35.68 -3.01 5.44
N GLY A 4 35.71 -4.35 5.34
CA GLY A 4 34.55 -5.19 5.61
C GLY A 4 34.24 -5.19 7.10
N GLY A 5 33.26 -4.39 7.53
CA GLY A 5 32.86 -4.35 8.93
C GLY A 5 31.72 -3.38 9.17
N GLY A 6 30.47 -3.80 8.92
CA GLY A 6 29.35 -2.89 9.10
C GLY A 6 27.96 -3.50 9.29
N PHE A 7 27.80 -4.82 9.31
CA PHE A 7 26.46 -5.42 9.34
C PHE A 7 25.95 -5.81 10.74
N LEU A 8 26.83 -6.12 11.70
CA LEU A 8 26.48 -6.66 13.02
C LEU A 8 27.18 -5.97 14.20
N THR A 9 27.58 -4.71 14.05
CA THR A 9 28.15 -3.98 15.19
C THR A 9 27.08 -3.76 16.26
N PRO A 10 27.43 -3.71 17.55
CA PRO A 10 26.48 -3.36 18.61
C PRO A 10 25.75 -2.04 18.33
N LYS A 11 26.43 -1.09 17.67
CA LYS A 11 25.84 0.18 17.20
C LYS A 11 24.82 -0.02 16.07
N SER A 12 25.11 -0.85 15.05
CA SER A 12 24.14 -1.13 13.98
C SER A 12 22.94 -1.91 14.49
N ILE A 13 23.14 -2.84 15.43
CA ILE A 13 22.07 -3.60 16.09
C ILE A 13 21.22 -2.67 16.96
N ALA A 14 21.82 -1.83 17.81
CA ALA A 14 21.09 -0.87 18.64
C ALA A 14 20.30 0.14 17.79
N ASN A 15 20.86 0.61 16.69
CA ASN A 15 20.16 1.49 15.75
C ASN A 15 18.98 0.78 15.08
N ARG A 16 19.13 -0.49 14.67
CA ARG A 16 18.02 -1.30 14.14
C ARG A 16 16.93 -1.49 15.18
N ILE A 17 17.28 -1.82 16.43
CA ILE A 17 16.31 -2.00 17.52
C ILE A 17 15.55 -0.70 17.79
N LYS A 18 16.25 0.45 17.84
CA LYS A 18 15.59 1.77 18.00
C LYS A 18 14.70 2.13 16.82
N ALA A 19 15.09 1.74 15.60
CA ALA A 19 14.27 1.88 14.40
C ALA A 19 13.09 0.88 14.33
N LYS A 20 12.98 -0.08 15.27
CA LYS A 20 11.85 -1.02 15.30
C LYS A 20 10.53 -0.37 15.75
N GLY A 21 10.57 0.78 16.42
CA GLY A 21 9.36 1.53 16.76
C GLY A 21 8.76 2.20 15.53
N LEU A 22 7.45 2.04 15.33
CA LEU A 22 6.73 2.74 14.25
C LEU A 22 6.85 4.25 14.49
N THR A 23 7.67 4.93 13.68
CA THR A 23 7.82 6.38 13.76
C THR A 23 6.53 7.04 13.28
N LYS A 24 6.11 8.15 13.90
CA LYS A 24 4.87 8.83 13.49
C LYS A 24 4.96 9.22 12.01
N LEU A 25 3.95 8.82 11.22
CA LEU A 25 3.87 9.09 9.78
C LEU A 25 4.12 10.57 9.42
N LYS A 26 3.73 11.49 10.30
CA LYS A 26 3.92 12.94 10.12
C LYS A 26 5.39 13.40 9.99
N PHE A 27 6.36 12.55 10.31
CA PHE A 27 7.79 12.85 10.20
C PHE A 27 8.50 11.99 9.15
N TYR A 28 7.75 11.43 8.20
CA TYR A 28 8.29 10.63 7.10
C TYR A 28 8.24 11.42 5.78
N CYS A 29 9.32 11.36 5.00
CA CYS A 29 9.35 11.91 3.65
C CYS A 29 9.29 10.78 2.63
N GLN A 30 8.22 10.72 1.82
CA GLN A 30 8.08 9.71 0.77
C GLN A 30 9.12 9.87 -0.34
N VAL A 31 9.38 11.12 -0.78
CA VAL A 31 10.33 11.41 -1.86
C VAL A 31 11.75 10.96 -1.52
N CYS A 32 12.14 11.07 -0.26
CA CYS A 32 13.46 10.69 0.23
C CYS A 32 13.48 9.33 0.95
N GLU A 33 12.34 8.64 1.02
CA GLU A 33 12.12 7.39 1.77
C GLU A 33 12.71 7.43 3.20
N LYS A 34 12.53 8.56 3.88
CA LYS A 34 13.25 8.87 5.12
C LYS A 34 12.31 9.13 6.28
N ALA A 35 12.40 8.28 7.30
CA ALA A 35 11.78 8.51 8.61
C ALA A 35 12.66 9.44 9.47
N CYS A 36 12.08 10.54 9.96
CA CYS A 36 12.69 11.44 10.93
C CYS A 36 12.11 11.21 12.32
N ARG A 37 12.97 11.28 13.35
CA ARG A 37 12.60 10.92 14.72
C ARG A 37 11.56 11.85 15.35
N ASP A 38 11.62 13.13 15.04
CA ASP A 38 10.82 14.18 15.63
C ASP A 38 10.60 15.34 14.64
N ALA A 39 9.82 16.33 15.08
CA ALA A 39 9.48 17.51 14.29
C ALA A 39 10.71 18.32 13.87
N ASN A 40 11.71 18.43 14.75
CA ASN A 40 12.92 19.19 14.45
C ASN A 40 13.77 18.46 13.41
N GLY A 41 13.95 17.16 13.55
CA GLY A 41 14.64 16.32 12.57
C GLY A 41 13.96 16.38 11.18
N PHE A 42 12.62 16.37 11.14
CA PHE A 42 11.89 16.52 9.90
C PHE A 42 12.07 17.91 9.29
N LYS A 43 12.01 18.98 10.10
CA LYS A 43 12.28 20.35 9.67
C LYS A 43 13.68 20.48 9.04
N CYS A 44 14.71 19.99 9.73
CA CYS A 44 16.08 20.00 9.21
C CYS A 44 16.22 19.18 7.91
N HIS A 45 15.46 18.08 7.80
CA HIS A 45 15.45 17.28 6.58
C HIS A 45 14.86 18.05 5.39
N ILE A 46 13.68 18.64 5.53
CA ILE A 46 13.02 19.34 4.42
C ILE A 46 13.75 20.63 4.02
N THR A 47 14.51 21.25 4.91
CA THR A 47 15.35 22.42 4.58
C THR A 47 16.71 22.04 4.01
N SER A 48 17.08 20.75 3.99
CA SER A 48 18.40 20.31 3.50
C SER A 48 18.49 20.36 1.98
N GLU A 49 19.68 20.69 1.46
CA GLU A 49 19.93 20.74 0.02
C GLU A 49 19.61 19.42 -0.69
N SER A 50 19.93 18.28 -0.04
CA SER A 50 19.62 16.95 -0.56
C SER A 50 18.12 16.75 -0.82
N HIS A 51 17.27 17.13 0.14
CA HIS A 51 15.82 17.08 -0.04
C HIS A 51 15.36 18.04 -1.14
N GLN A 52 15.87 19.27 -1.14
CA GLN A 52 15.49 20.28 -2.14
C GLN A 52 15.83 19.84 -3.58
N ARG A 53 17.00 19.22 -3.79
CA ARG A 53 17.38 18.65 -5.09
C ARG A 53 16.40 17.56 -5.55
N GLN A 54 15.98 16.68 -4.65
CA GLN A 54 14.95 15.66 -4.96
C GLN A 54 13.60 16.30 -5.29
N MET A 55 13.22 17.35 -4.55
CA MET A 55 11.98 18.07 -4.81
C MET A 55 11.97 18.79 -6.16
N LEU A 56 13.12 19.24 -6.67
CA LEU A 56 13.22 19.79 -8.02
C LEU A 56 12.92 18.73 -9.10
N LEU A 57 13.35 17.48 -8.90
CA LEU A 57 13.02 16.37 -9.80
C LEU A 57 11.52 16.06 -9.79
N VAL A 58 10.91 16.07 -8.60
CA VAL A 58 9.46 15.90 -8.45
C VAL A 58 8.69 17.05 -9.09
N ALA A 59 9.13 18.29 -8.87
CA ALA A 59 8.49 19.49 -9.42
C ALA A 59 8.54 19.54 -10.95
N ALA A 60 9.56 18.95 -11.58
CA ALA A 60 9.64 18.83 -13.02
C ALA A 60 8.53 17.94 -13.61
N ASN A 61 8.07 16.92 -12.86
CA ASN A 61 7.07 15.95 -13.34
C ASN A 61 6.16 15.43 -12.20
N PRO A 62 5.38 16.29 -11.52
CA PRO A 62 4.65 15.90 -10.32
C PRO A 62 3.61 14.81 -10.60
N GLY A 63 2.95 14.86 -11.76
CA GLY A 63 1.98 13.85 -12.18
C GLY A 63 2.58 12.44 -12.29
N ARG A 64 3.83 12.33 -12.76
CA ARG A 64 4.53 11.03 -12.88
C ARG A 64 4.76 10.41 -11.50
N TYR A 65 5.24 11.19 -10.53
CA TYR A 65 5.50 10.69 -9.18
C TYR A 65 4.21 10.28 -8.48
N ILE A 66 3.17 11.12 -8.53
CA ILE A 66 1.86 10.79 -7.94
C ILE A 66 1.29 9.52 -8.58
N HIS A 67 1.38 9.38 -9.91
CA HIS A 67 0.93 8.18 -10.60
C HIS A 67 1.69 6.93 -10.16
N SER A 68 3.03 7.01 -10.14
CA SER A 68 3.89 5.90 -9.72
C SER A 68 3.61 5.48 -8.27
N PHE A 69 3.46 6.44 -7.36
CA PHE A 69 3.11 6.16 -5.97
C PHE A 69 1.72 5.55 -5.84
N SER A 70 0.75 6.05 -6.60
CA SER A 70 -0.61 5.51 -6.60
C SER A 70 -0.68 4.08 -7.13
N ASP A 71 0.06 3.77 -8.19
CA ASP A 71 0.12 2.41 -8.74
C ASP A 71 0.81 1.44 -7.79
N GLN A 72 1.94 1.83 -7.21
CA GLN A 72 2.65 1.01 -6.22
C GLN A 72 1.76 0.72 -5.01
N PHE A 73 1.14 1.76 -4.43
CA PHE A 73 0.19 1.60 -3.32
C PHE A 73 -0.96 0.64 -3.67
N LYS A 74 -1.55 0.80 -4.86
CA LYS A 74 -2.65 -0.06 -5.33
C LYS A 74 -2.18 -1.50 -5.46
N GLN A 75 -1.03 -1.74 -6.07
CA GLN A 75 -0.47 -3.09 -6.25
C GLN A 75 -0.19 -3.76 -4.91
N ASP A 76 0.47 -3.06 -3.99
CA ASP A 76 0.82 -3.63 -2.70
C ASP A 76 -0.42 -3.90 -1.84
N PHE A 77 -1.39 -2.97 -1.83
CA PHE A 77 -2.66 -3.18 -1.13
C PHE A 77 -3.42 -4.39 -1.68
N LEU A 78 -3.52 -4.50 -3.01
CA LEU A 78 -4.18 -5.63 -3.65
C LEU A 78 -3.43 -6.94 -3.40
N SER A 79 -2.10 -6.90 -3.32
CA SER A 79 -1.29 -8.06 -2.96
C SER A 79 -1.65 -8.56 -1.56
N VAL A 80 -1.80 -7.67 -0.56
CA VAL A 80 -2.26 -8.05 0.78
C VAL A 80 -3.68 -8.64 0.73
N LEU A 81 -4.58 -8.01 0.00
CA LEU A 81 -5.96 -8.48 -0.13
C LEU A 81 -6.04 -9.87 -0.77
N SER A 82 -5.40 -10.07 -1.92
CA SER A 82 -5.49 -11.30 -2.70
C SER A 82 -4.75 -12.46 -2.04
N HIS A 83 -3.57 -12.22 -1.45
CA HIS A 83 -2.78 -13.29 -0.83
C HIS A 83 -3.33 -13.72 0.53
N SER A 84 -3.74 -12.77 1.38
CA SER A 84 -4.19 -13.08 2.74
C SER A 84 -5.66 -13.48 2.82
N HIS A 85 -6.52 -12.90 1.97
CA HIS A 85 -7.97 -13.04 2.08
C HIS A 85 -8.64 -13.63 0.84
N GLY A 86 -7.98 -13.59 -0.32
CA GLY A 86 -8.53 -14.07 -1.58
C GLY A 86 -9.86 -13.37 -1.91
N THR A 87 -10.89 -14.15 -2.27
CA THR A 87 -12.22 -13.64 -2.63
C THR A 87 -13.17 -13.53 -1.43
N LYS A 88 -12.65 -13.49 -0.19
CA LYS A 88 -13.48 -13.31 1.01
C LYS A 88 -13.88 -11.84 1.16
N ARG A 89 -15.10 -11.59 1.65
CA ARG A 89 -15.56 -10.26 2.04
C ARG A 89 -14.81 -9.80 3.29
N MET A 90 -14.06 -8.71 3.16
CA MET A 90 -13.21 -8.15 4.21
C MET A 90 -13.57 -6.70 4.50
N PHE A 91 -13.37 -6.28 5.75
CA PHE A 91 -13.49 -4.87 6.11
C PHE A 91 -12.26 -4.11 5.59
N ALA A 92 -12.45 -3.05 4.79
CA ALA A 92 -11.36 -2.37 4.10
C ALA A 92 -10.29 -1.83 5.05
N ASN A 93 -10.71 -1.31 6.21
CA ASN A 93 -9.77 -0.82 7.22
C ASN A 93 -8.91 -1.94 7.79
N GLN A 94 -9.42 -3.16 7.94
CA GLN A 94 -8.62 -4.30 8.41
C GLN A 94 -7.49 -4.60 7.43
N VAL A 95 -7.79 -4.67 6.13
CA VAL A 95 -6.79 -4.90 5.08
C VAL A 95 -5.77 -3.76 5.04
N TYR A 96 -6.24 -2.51 5.24
CA TYR A 96 -5.35 -1.35 5.34
C TYR A 96 -4.42 -1.42 6.56
N GLN A 97 -4.91 -1.88 7.73
CA GLN A 97 -4.06 -2.07 8.91
C GLN A 97 -3.00 -3.15 8.69
N GLU A 98 -3.34 -4.23 7.98
CA GLU A 98 -2.38 -5.27 7.59
C GLU A 98 -1.34 -4.73 6.61
N TYR A 99 -1.76 -3.90 5.66
CA TYR A 99 -0.85 -3.23 4.71
C TYR A 99 0.17 -2.34 5.40
N ILE A 100 -0.27 -1.46 6.32
CA ILE A 100 0.64 -0.53 7.03
C ILE A 100 1.44 -1.21 8.15
N ALA A 101 1.25 -2.51 8.39
CA ALA A 101 2.05 -3.27 9.33
C ALA A 101 3.49 -3.46 8.82
N ASP A 102 3.71 -3.47 7.50
CA ASP A 102 5.05 -3.35 6.93
C ASP A 102 5.57 -1.92 7.14
N ARG A 103 6.83 -1.74 7.56
CA ARG A 103 7.41 -0.40 7.75
C ARG A 103 7.81 0.28 6.46
N ASN A 104 7.95 -0.48 5.38
CA ASN A 104 8.37 0.03 4.08
C ASN A 104 7.17 0.28 3.15
N HIS A 105 5.94 0.22 3.68
CA HIS A 105 4.74 0.51 2.90
C HIS A 105 4.76 1.95 2.36
N LEU A 106 4.16 2.14 1.20
CA LEU A 106 3.95 3.47 0.65
C LEU A 106 2.84 4.18 1.43
N HIS A 107 3.11 5.39 1.91
CA HIS A 107 2.11 6.12 2.66
C HIS A 107 1.00 6.64 1.71
N MET A 108 -0.27 6.37 2.05
CA MET A 108 -1.42 6.81 1.24
C MET A 108 -1.42 8.31 0.95
N ASN A 109 -0.90 9.14 1.86
CA ASN A 109 -0.76 10.60 1.68
C ASN A 109 0.10 11.02 0.48
N ALA A 110 0.92 10.12 -0.06
CA ALA A 110 1.72 10.37 -1.26
C ALA A 110 1.02 9.95 -2.56
N THR A 111 -0.19 9.40 -2.47
CA THR A 111 -0.99 8.96 -3.62
C THR A 111 -2.01 10.02 -4.03
N ARG A 112 -2.74 9.75 -5.12
CA ARG A 112 -3.88 10.57 -5.54
C ARG A 112 -5.12 10.45 -4.64
N TRP A 113 -5.18 9.47 -3.74
CA TRP A 113 -6.34 9.24 -2.88
C TRP A 113 -6.12 9.88 -1.52
N THR A 114 -7.07 10.73 -1.14
CA THR A 114 -7.03 11.50 0.13
C THR A 114 -7.53 10.68 1.32
N SER A 115 -8.25 9.60 1.07
CA SER A 115 -8.81 8.72 2.11
C SER A 115 -8.94 7.28 1.61
N LEU A 116 -8.99 6.34 2.58
CA LEU A 116 -9.23 4.93 2.27
C LEU A 116 -10.57 4.73 1.55
N SER A 117 -11.61 5.47 1.94
CA SER A 117 -12.92 5.42 1.30
C SER A 117 -12.86 5.81 -0.18
N GLU A 118 -12.10 6.85 -0.53
CA GLU A 118 -11.90 7.27 -1.92
C GLU A 118 -11.17 6.18 -2.73
N PHE A 119 -10.13 5.59 -2.15
CA PHE A 119 -9.40 4.48 -2.76
C PHE A 119 -10.29 3.25 -2.98
N VAL A 120 -11.09 2.86 -1.99
CA VAL A 120 -12.03 1.73 -2.12
C VAL A 120 -13.06 2.00 -3.21
N LYS A 121 -13.66 3.19 -3.26
CA LYS A 121 -14.58 3.57 -4.35
C LYS A 121 -13.91 3.49 -5.72
N HIS A 122 -12.62 3.84 -5.81
CA HIS A 122 -11.85 3.67 -7.04
C HIS A 122 -11.70 2.19 -7.44
N LEU A 123 -11.36 1.30 -6.50
CA LEU A 123 -11.28 -0.15 -6.78
C LEU A 123 -12.61 -0.74 -7.29
N GLY A 124 -13.73 -0.25 -6.75
CA GLY A 124 -15.07 -0.62 -7.22
C GLY A 124 -15.35 -0.14 -8.64
N ARG A 125 -15.02 1.12 -8.96
CA ARG A 125 -15.19 1.69 -10.31
C ARG A 125 -14.35 0.99 -11.37
N GLU A 126 -13.13 0.58 -11.01
CA GLU A 126 -12.24 -0.17 -11.91
C GLU A 126 -12.64 -1.65 -12.06
N GLY A 127 -13.64 -2.13 -11.31
CA GLY A 127 -14.06 -3.53 -11.35
C GLY A 127 -13.01 -4.50 -10.78
N ILE A 128 -12.10 -4.02 -9.93
CA ILE A 128 -11.06 -4.85 -9.30
C ILE A 128 -11.62 -5.54 -8.05
N CYS A 129 -12.50 -4.85 -7.33
CA CYS A 129 -13.16 -5.36 -6.13
C CYS A 129 -14.66 -5.10 -6.20
N HIS A 130 -15.46 -6.02 -5.65
CA HIS A 130 -16.81 -5.66 -5.22
C HIS A 130 -16.70 -4.85 -3.93
N VAL A 131 -17.37 -3.70 -3.90
CA VAL A 131 -17.33 -2.76 -2.77
C VAL A 131 -18.73 -2.52 -2.25
N GLU A 132 -18.86 -2.47 -0.93
CA GLU A 132 -20.14 -2.30 -0.23
C GLU A 132 -19.95 -1.33 0.94
N GLU A 133 -20.79 -0.32 1.03
CA GLU A 133 -20.83 0.61 2.16
C GLU A 133 -21.85 0.13 3.18
N THR A 134 -21.43 0.05 4.44
CA THR A 134 -22.30 -0.29 5.58
C THR A 134 -22.17 0.77 6.65
N GLU A 135 -23.01 0.74 7.68
CA GLU A 135 -22.92 1.62 8.85
C GLU A 135 -21.55 1.53 9.55
N ARG A 136 -20.86 0.38 9.44
CA ARG A 136 -19.53 0.18 10.03
C ARG A 136 -18.40 0.67 9.13
N GLY A 137 -18.70 1.06 7.89
CA GLY A 137 -17.74 1.49 6.87
C GLY A 137 -17.70 0.55 5.66
N TRP A 138 -16.57 0.58 4.96
CA TRP A 138 -16.40 -0.07 3.65
C TRP A 138 -15.98 -1.54 3.77
N TYR A 139 -16.70 -2.41 3.06
CA TYR A 139 -16.32 -3.78 2.80
C TYR A 139 -15.84 -3.94 1.36
N ILE A 140 -14.84 -4.80 1.17
CA ILE A 140 -14.24 -5.12 -0.11
C ILE A 140 -14.14 -6.64 -0.29
N THR A 141 -14.36 -7.08 -1.52
CA THR A 141 -14.17 -8.47 -1.95
C THR A 141 -13.39 -8.45 -3.25
N TRP A 142 -12.21 -9.07 -3.27
CA TRP A 142 -11.40 -9.13 -4.49
C TRP A 142 -12.08 -9.95 -5.58
N ILE A 143 -11.99 -9.49 -6.82
CA ILE A 143 -12.48 -10.19 -8.00
C ILE A 143 -11.31 -10.95 -8.63
N ASP A 144 -11.29 -12.28 -8.46
CA ASP A 144 -10.27 -13.14 -9.05
C ASP A 144 -10.57 -13.37 -10.55
N ASN A 145 -9.84 -12.65 -11.40
CA ASN A 145 -9.91 -12.75 -12.86
C ASN A 145 -8.87 -13.73 -13.44
N SER A 146 -8.24 -14.57 -12.63
CA SER A 146 -7.29 -15.56 -13.15
C SER A 146 -7.99 -16.56 -14.09
N PRO A 147 -7.32 -17.08 -15.14
CA PRO A 147 -7.92 -18.05 -16.06
C PRO A 147 -8.55 -19.25 -15.34
N LYS A 148 -7.89 -19.75 -14.28
CA LYS A 148 -8.40 -20.83 -13.44
C LYS A 148 -9.68 -20.46 -12.68
N ALA A 149 -9.82 -19.21 -12.25
CA ALA A 149 -11.03 -18.75 -11.57
C ALA A 149 -12.20 -18.60 -12.56
N LEU A 150 -11.91 -18.08 -13.77
CA LEU A 150 -12.89 -17.98 -14.86
C LEU A 150 -13.38 -19.36 -15.30
N GLU A 151 -12.49 -20.34 -15.44
CA GLU A 151 -12.86 -21.74 -15.75
C GLU A 151 -13.77 -22.34 -14.68
N ARG A 152 -13.46 -22.14 -13.38
CA ARG A 152 -14.31 -22.60 -12.28
C ARG A 152 -15.69 -21.94 -12.31
N GLN A 153 -15.76 -20.63 -12.55
CA GLN A 153 -17.02 -19.90 -12.66
C GLN A 153 -17.84 -20.38 -13.85
N ALA A 154 -17.22 -20.56 -15.02
CA ALA A 154 -17.87 -21.09 -16.22
C ALA A 154 -18.43 -22.50 -15.98
N ASN A 155 -17.64 -23.38 -15.36
CA ASN A 155 -18.07 -24.75 -15.08
C ASN A 155 -19.22 -24.80 -14.05
N SER A 156 -19.14 -23.97 -12.99
CA SER A 156 -20.23 -23.80 -12.01
C SER A 156 -21.53 -23.31 -12.68
N PHE A 157 -21.42 -22.33 -13.57
CA PHE A 157 -22.56 -21.80 -14.32
C PHE A 157 -23.20 -22.84 -15.25
N LEU A 158 -22.38 -23.66 -15.93
CA LEU A 158 -22.86 -24.77 -16.77
C LEU A 158 -23.59 -25.84 -15.94
N LEU A 159 -23.07 -26.18 -14.75
CA LEU A 159 -23.73 -27.11 -13.83
C LEU A 159 -25.08 -26.59 -13.34
N LEU A 160 -25.18 -25.29 -13.02
CA LEU A 160 -26.44 -24.66 -12.63
C LEU A 160 -27.47 -24.66 -13.76
N LYS A 161 -27.05 -24.43 -15.00
CA LYS A 161 -27.94 -24.55 -16.17
C LYS A 161 -28.44 -25.98 -16.34
N LYS A 162 -27.57 -27.00 -16.23
CA LYS A 162 -27.99 -28.41 -16.28
C LYS A 162 -29.02 -28.75 -15.21
N LYS A 163 -28.83 -28.31 -13.97
CA LYS A 163 -29.79 -28.54 -12.87
C LYS A 163 -31.15 -27.84 -13.03
N ARG A 164 -31.23 -26.76 -13.84
CA ARG A 164 -32.49 -26.05 -14.11
C ARG A 164 -33.24 -26.58 -15.32
N SER A 165 -32.60 -27.41 -16.14
CA SER A 165 -33.17 -28.02 -17.35
C SER A 165 -33.52 -29.50 -17.15
N SER A 166 -33.35 -30.02 -15.94
CA SER A 166 -33.81 -31.33 -15.45
C SER A 166 -34.89 -31.12 -14.41
#